data_AF-A0A3B9I8I2-F1
#
_entry.id   AF-A0A3B9I8I2-F1
#
_cell.length_a   1.000
_cell.length_b   1.000
_cell.length_c   1.000
_cell.angle_alpha   90.00
_cell.angle_beta   90.00
_cell.angle_gamma   90.00
#
_symmetry.space_group_name_H-M   'P 1'
#
loop_
_entity.id
_entity.type
_entity.pdbx_description
1 polymer ?
#
loop_
_entity_poly.entity_id
_entity_poly.type
_entity_poly.pdbx_seq_one_letter_code
_entity_poly.pdbx_strand_id
1 'polypeptide(L)'
;LYSLKDYSQKILVLGDMFGTGDNEIENHFQIGKEIDPDKIDYIYTLGLLGEYFGKGAATNFKECRIASCQSKEEILEGLKKVIQKDSIILVKGSRIVKLEELVEKLLTIHIS
;
A
#
# COMPACT_ATOMS: atom_id res chain seq x y z
N LEU A 1 -4.57 11.96 1.62
CA LEU A 1 -5.23 10.86 2.34
C LEU A 1 -5.63 11.24 3.77
N TYR A 2 -4.73 11.83 4.58
CA TYR A 2 -5.03 12.18 5.98
C TYR A 2 -6.20 13.13 6.19
N SER A 3 -6.42 14.07 5.27
CA SER A 3 -7.51 15.05 5.32
C SER A 3 -8.90 14.49 5.04
N LEU A 4 -9.02 13.28 4.48
CA LEU A 4 -10.30 12.66 4.15
C LEU A 4 -10.90 12.05 5.43
N LYS A 5 -12.00 12.60 5.94
CA LYS A 5 -12.58 12.24 7.24
C LYS A 5 -13.77 11.28 7.16
N ASP A 6 -14.39 11.16 5.99
CA ASP A 6 -15.62 10.38 5.80
C ASP A 6 -15.37 8.87 5.61
N TYR A 7 -14.14 8.42 5.83
CA TYR A 7 -13.73 7.02 5.68
C TYR A 7 -13.25 6.47 7.02
N SER A 8 -13.79 5.31 7.40
CA SER A 8 -13.48 4.63 8.65
C SER A 8 -12.15 3.86 8.60
N GLN A 9 -11.70 3.52 7.38
CA GLN A 9 -10.47 2.77 7.13
C GLN A 9 -9.68 3.38 5.97
N LYS A 10 -8.36 3.48 6.12
CA LYS A 10 -7.44 4.00 5.10
C LYS A 10 -6.35 2.98 4.82
N ILE A 11 -6.29 2.50 3.58
CA ILE A 11 -5.33 1.51 3.12
C ILE A 11 -4.39 2.13 2.07
N LEU A 12 -3.11 1.79 2.14
CA LEU A 12 -2.13 2.11 1.11
C LEU A 12 -1.76 0.86 0.32
N VAL A 13 -1.67 1.00 -1.00
CA VAL A 13 -1.07 0.02 -1.90
C VAL A 13 0.04 0.71 -2.69
N LEU A 14 1.30 0.36 -2.42
CA LEU A 14 2.47 1.05 -2.94
C LEU A 14 3.34 0.11 -3.78
N GLY A 15 3.58 0.46 -5.04
CA GLY A 15 4.47 -0.28 -5.95
C GLY A 15 5.78 0.44 -6.19
N ASP A 16 6.76 -0.25 -6.77
CA ASP A 16 8.03 0.32 -7.23
C ASP A 16 7.86 1.67 -7.94
N MET A 17 8.58 2.68 -7.47
CA MET A 17 8.63 4.02 -8.06
C MET A 17 10.04 4.32 -8.60
N PHE A 18 10.21 4.20 -9.90
CA PHE A 18 11.49 4.49 -10.56
C PHE A 18 11.66 5.99 -10.89
N GLY A 19 12.92 6.41 -11.03
CA GLY A 19 13.31 7.77 -11.41
C GLY A 19 13.21 8.77 -10.26
N THR A 20 13.33 8.33 -9.00
CA THR A 20 13.15 9.20 -7.83
C THR A 20 14.45 9.87 -7.34
N GLY A 21 15.57 9.66 -8.05
CA GLY A 21 16.88 10.26 -7.75
C GLY A 21 17.94 9.21 -7.46
N ASP A 22 19.06 9.66 -6.89
CA ASP A 22 20.29 8.85 -6.79
C ASP A 22 20.19 7.66 -5.81
N ASN A 23 19.21 7.68 -4.89
CA ASN A 23 19.04 6.62 -3.89
C ASN A 23 17.58 6.20 -3.72
N GLU A 24 17.08 5.40 -4.67
CA GLU A 24 15.68 4.96 -4.69
C GLU A 24 15.32 4.09 -3.48
N ILE A 25 16.23 3.23 -3.00
CA ILE A 25 16.00 2.39 -1.83
C ILE A 25 15.75 3.25 -0.58
N GLU A 26 16.63 4.22 -0.32
CA GLU A 26 16.50 5.13 0.81
C GLU A 26 15.23 5.98 0.70
N ASN A 27 14.90 6.46 -0.50
CA ASN A 27 13.67 7.22 -0.72
C ASN A 27 12.42 6.42 -0.36
N HIS A 28 12.33 5.16 -0.80
CA HIS A 28 11.19 4.29 -0.46
C HIS A 28 11.14 4.01 1.04
N PHE A 29 12.29 3.78 1.67
CA PHE A 29 12.39 3.56 3.11
C PHE A 29 11.93 4.79 3.91
N GLN A 30 12.43 5.98 3.59
CA GLN A 30 12.06 7.21 4.31
C GLN A 30 10.59 7.54 4.16
N ILE A 31 10.04 7.43 2.95
CA ILE A 31 8.59 7.59 2.74
C ILE A 31 7.80 6.60 3.59
N GLY A 32 8.21 5.32 3.61
CA GLY A 32 7.58 4.29 4.44
C GLY A 32 7.57 4.66 5.92
N LYS A 33 8.70 5.15 6.42
CA LYS A 33 8.89 5.59 7.81
C LYS A 33 8.05 6.81 8.19
N GLU A 34 7.75 7.69 7.24
CA GLU A 34 6.92 8.88 7.45
C GLU A 34 5.41 8.59 7.44
N ILE A 35 5.00 7.36 7.09
CA ILE A 35 3.59 6.98 7.14
C ILE A 35 3.14 6.98 8.62
N ASP A 36 2.00 7.60 8.88
CA ASP A 36 1.45 7.79 10.22
C ASP A 36 0.59 6.56 10.62
N PRO A 37 1.01 5.77 11.63
CA PRO A 37 0.29 4.57 12.08
C PRO A 37 -1.06 4.85 12.75
N ASP A 38 -1.33 6.09 13.14
CA ASP A 38 -2.63 6.52 13.69
C ASP A 38 -3.60 6.95 12.58
N LYS A 39 -3.13 7.04 11.33
CA LYS A 39 -3.94 7.48 10.18
C LYS A 39 -4.12 6.43 9.10
N ILE A 40 -3.25 5.43 9.01
CA ILE A 40 -3.29 4.38 7.98
C ILE A 40 -3.47 3.03 8.64
N ASP A 41 -4.50 2.28 8.26
CA ASP A 41 -4.83 0.98 8.85
C ASP A 41 -3.95 -0.14 8.33
N TYR A 42 -3.75 -0.19 7.01
CA TYR A 42 -2.97 -1.24 6.35
C TYR A 42 -2.10 -0.68 5.23
N ILE A 43 -0.95 -1.31 5.03
CA ILE A 43 0.00 -1.01 3.96
C ILE A 43 0.32 -2.31 3.22
N TYR A 44 0.06 -2.31 1.91
CA TYR A 44 0.47 -3.37 0.99
C TYR A 44 1.53 -2.82 0.05
N THR A 45 2.60 -3.58 -0.18
CA THR A 45 3.65 -3.17 -1.12
C THR A 45 3.88 -4.22 -2.20
N LEU A 46 4.33 -3.77 -3.38
CA LEU A 46 4.65 -4.65 -4.50
C LEU A 46 5.95 -4.23 -5.17
N GLY A 47 6.81 -5.21 -5.47
CA GLY A 47 8.04 -5.01 -6.21
C GLY A 47 9.27 -4.86 -5.32
N LEU A 48 10.44 -4.79 -5.97
CA LEU A 48 11.75 -4.86 -5.31
C LEU A 48 12.05 -3.60 -4.48
N LEU A 49 11.68 -2.44 -4.99
CA LEU A 49 11.81 -1.17 -4.26
C LEU A 49 10.64 -0.96 -3.30
N GLY A 50 9.44 -1.45 -3.66
CA GLY A 50 8.23 -1.37 -2.86
C GLY A 50 8.37 -2.03 -1.48
N GLU A 51 9.14 -3.12 -1.36
CA GLU A 51 9.47 -3.75 -0.07
C GLU A 51 10.07 -2.74 0.94
N TYR A 52 10.81 -1.74 0.47
CA TYR A 52 11.42 -0.74 1.35
C TYR A 52 10.41 0.24 1.96
N PHE A 53 9.26 0.50 1.32
CA PHE A 53 8.16 1.20 2.00
C PHE A 53 7.70 0.40 3.23
N GLY A 54 7.57 -0.91 3.08
CA GLY A 54 7.18 -1.82 4.17
C GLY A 54 8.22 -1.83 5.29
N LYS A 55 9.50 -1.91 4.95
CA LYS A 55 10.61 -1.84 5.92
C LYS A 55 10.64 -0.53 6.68
N GLY A 56 10.43 0.60 5.99
CA GLY A 56 10.33 1.92 6.61
C GLY A 56 9.16 2.01 7.58
N ALA A 57 7.97 1.59 7.13
CA ALA A 57 6.77 1.58 7.96
C ALA A 57 6.89 0.63 9.16
N ALA A 58 7.59 -0.50 9.04
CA ALA A 58 7.79 -1.42 10.16
C ALA A 58 8.54 -0.81 11.34
N THR A 59 9.19 0.36 11.16
CA THR A 59 9.84 1.09 12.25
C THR A 59 8.86 1.78 13.22
N ASN A 60 7.61 2.02 12.80
CA ASN A 60 6.58 2.67 13.62
C ASN A 60 5.20 1.96 13.59
N PHE A 61 4.98 0.99 12.70
CA PHE A 61 3.79 0.14 12.67
C PHE A 61 4.00 -1.20 13.38
N LYS A 62 2.89 -1.82 13.82
CA LYS A 62 2.87 -3.25 14.13
C LYS A 62 2.95 -4.07 12.85
N GLU A 63 3.71 -5.16 12.84
CA GLU A 63 3.92 -6.02 11.66
C GLU A 63 2.61 -6.51 11.02
N CYS A 64 1.56 -6.76 11.80
CA CYS A 64 0.27 -7.24 11.29
C CYS A 64 -0.49 -6.23 10.39
N ARG A 65 -0.01 -4.99 10.27
CA ARG A 65 -0.59 -3.94 9.42
C ARG A 65 0.17 -3.73 8.12
N ILE A 66 1.27 -4.44 7.90
CA ILE A 66 2.12 -4.31 6.71
C ILE A 66 2.23 -5.67 6.02
N ALA A 67 2.02 -5.68 4.70
CA ALA A 67 2.25 -6.84 3.86
C ALA A 67 3.12 -6.45 2.66
N SER A 68 4.35 -6.96 2.62
CA SER A 68 5.18 -6.91 1.42
C SER A 68 4.85 -8.09 0.52
N CYS A 69 4.22 -7.82 -0.62
CA CYS A 69 3.68 -8.84 -1.51
C CYS A 69 4.58 -9.04 -2.73
N GLN A 70 4.57 -10.27 -3.26
CA GLN A 70 5.30 -10.63 -4.48
C GLN A 70 4.40 -10.61 -5.72
N SER A 71 3.08 -10.53 -5.54
CA SER A 71 2.10 -10.53 -6.61
C SER A 71 0.90 -9.61 -6.32
N LYS A 72 0.19 -9.18 -7.38
CA LYS A 72 -1.08 -8.44 -7.24
C LYS A 72 -2.16 -9.33 -6.61
N GLU A 73 -2.10 -10.63 -6.89
CA GLU A 73 -2.98 -11.65 -6.34
C GLU A 73 -2.87 -11.71 -4.82
N GLU A 74 -1.66 -11.71 -4.27
CA GLU A 74 -1.45 -11.62 -2.81
C GLU A 74 -2.05 -10.35 -2.22
N ILE A 75 -1.90 -9.20 -2.90
CA ILE A 75 -2.51 -7.94 -2.47
C ILE A 75 -4.04 -8.08 -2.46
N LEU A 76 -4.65 -8.63 -3.51
CA LEU A 76 -6.10 -8.83 -3.57
C LEU A 76 -6.60 -9.73 -2.44
N GLU A 77 -5.93 -10.86 -2.20
CA GLU A 77 -6.30 -11.78 -1.13
C GLU A 77 -6.12 -11.16 0.25
N GLY A 78 -5.12 -10.30 0.44
CA GLY A 78 -4.96 -9.50 1.65
C GLY A 78 -6.08 -8.48 1.82
N LEU A 79 -6.35 -7.69 0.77
CA LEU A 79 -7.38 -6.65 0.75
C LEU A 79 -8.77 -7.21 1.04
N LYS A 80 -9.15 -8.34 0.42
CA LYS A 80 -10.43 -9.02 0.66
C LYS A 80 -10.69 -9.37 2.13
N LYS A 81 -9.63 -9.57 2.92
CA LYS A 81 -9.74 -9.94 4.33
C LYS A 81 -9.89 -8.74 5.26
N VAL A 82 -9.50 -7.55 4.81
CA VAL A 82 -9.41 -6.36 5.69
C VAL A 82 -10.34 -5.22 5.27
N ILE A 83 -10.71 -5.12 3.99
CA ILE A 83 -11.61 -4.07 3.53
C ILE A 83 -12.94 -4.18 4.25
N GLN A 84 -13.37 -3.06 4.82
CA GLN A 84 -14.67 -2.90 5.44
C GLN A 84 -15.51 -1.85 4.74
N LYS A 85 -16.77 -1.68 5.17
CA LYS A 85 -17.60 -0.57 4.71
C LYS A 85 -16.93 0.77 5.02
N ASP A 86 -17.04 1.71 4.08
CA ASP A 86 -16.46 3.06 4.17
C ASP A 86 -14.92 3.07 4.25
N SER A 87 -14.28 2.12 3.57
CA SER A 87 -12.83 2.11 3.37
C SER A 87 -12.42 2.96 2.18
N ILE A 88 -11.23 3.57 2.27
CA ILE A 88 -10.55 4.20 1.14
C ILE A 88 -9.18 3.55 0.92
N ILE A 89 -8.87 3.28 -0.34
CA ILE A 89 -7.61 2.68 -0.76
C ILE A 89 -6.89 3.67 -1.67
N LEU A 90 -5.67 4.06 -1.32
CA LEU A 90 -4.79 4.82 -2.20
C LEU A 90 -3.82 3.84 -2.87
N VAL A 91 -3.85 3.82 -4.21
CA VAL A 91 -2.97 2.99 -5.02
C VAL A 91 -1.96 3.89 -5.72
N LYS A 92 -0.67 3.60 -5.57
CA LYS A 92 0.42 4.38 -6.18
C LYS A 92 1.58 3.49 -6.56
N GLY A 93 2.11 3.65 -7.77
CA GLY A 93 3.30 2.96 -8.25
C GLY A 93 3.68 3.44 -9.66
N SER A 94 4.80 2.96 -10.18
CA SER A 94 5.19 3.23 -11.57
C SER A 94 4.29 2.48 -12.56
N ARG A 95 4.31 2.92 -13.82
CA ARG A 95 3.57 2.25 -14.92
C ARG A 95 4.03 0.81 -15.18
N ILE A 96 5.26 0.46 -14.80
CA ILE A 96 5.80 -0.89 -15.00
C ILE A 96 5.11 -1.89 -14.08
N VAL A 97 4.77 -1.48 -12.84
CA VAL A 97 4.08 -2.33 -11.86
C VAL A 97 2.64 -2.62 -12.27
N LYS A 98 2.03 -1.71 -13.03
CA LYS A 98 0.65 -1.81 -13.55
C LYS A 98 -0.40 -2.05 -12.46
N LEU A 99 -0.37 -1.25 -11.40
CA LEU A 99 -1.33 -1.38 -10.29
C LEU A 99 -2.78 -1.05 -10.72
N GLU A 100 -2.99 -0.45 -11.89
CA GLU A 100 -4.32 -0.31 -12.49
C GLU A 100 -5.04 -1.65 -12.68
N GLU A 101 -4.33 -2.74 -13.01
CA GLU A 101 -4.90 -4.08 -13.13
C GLU A 101 -5.45 -4.60 -11.78
N LEU A 102 -4.84 -4.18 -10.66
CA LEU A 102 -5.33 -4.48 -9.31
C LEU A 102 -6.66 -3.73 -9.06
N VAL A 103 -6.71 -2.46 -9.45
CA VAL A 103 -7.91 -1.60 -9.28
C VAL A 103 -9.07 -2.16 -10.08
N GLU A 104 -8.85 -2.56 -11.34
CA GLU A 104 -9.87 -3.19 -12.18
C GLU A 104 -10.44 -4.45 -11.53
N LYS A 105 -9.57 -5.32 -10.99
CA LYS A 105 -10.01 -6.52 -10.27
C LYS A 105 -10.83 -6.17 -9.02
N LEU A 106 -10.39 -5.18 -8.22
CA LEU A 106 -11.12 -4.73 -7.01
C LEU A 106 -12.55 -4.27 -7.33
N LEU A 107 -12.76 -3.59 -8.45
CA LEU A 107 -14.10 -3.12 -8.86
C LEU A 107 -15.06 -4.26 -9.25
N THR A 108 -14.54 -5.47 -9.51
CA THR A 108 -15.35 -6.64 -9.87
C THR A 108 -15.63 -7.58 -8.69
N ILE A 109 -14.96 -7.37 -7.55
CA ILE A 109 -15.08 -8.25 -6.39
C ILE A 109 -16.33 -7.86 -5.58
N HIS A 110 -17.16 -8.85 -5.25
CA HIS A 110 -18.21 -8.69 -4.25
C HIS A 110 -17.59 -8.84 -2.86
N ILE A 111 -17.54 -7.74 -2.11
CA ILE A 111 -17.15 -7.75 -0.71
C ILE A 111 -18.42 -8.10 0.08
N SER A 112 -18.41 -9.28 0.73
CA SER A 112 -19.56 -9.84 1.47
C SER A 112 -19.70 -9.23 2.85
#